data_AF-A0A956Y087-F1
#
_entry.id   AF-A0A956Y087-F1
#
_cell.length_a   1.000
_cell.length_b   1.000
_cell.length_c   1.000
_cell.angle_alpha   90.00
_cell.angle_beta   90.00
_cell.angle_gamma   90.00
#
_symmetry.space_group_name_H-M   'P 1'
#
loop_
_entity.id
_entity.type
_entity.pdbx_description
1 polymer ?
#
loop_
_entity_poly.entity_id
_entity_poly.type
_entity_poly.pdbx_seq_one_letter_code
_entity_poly.pdbx_strand_id
1 'polypeptide(L)'
;MEIGVLLFVFFSVLFGLANCFFGYPMFSTLVALWGFVLGLILGVAIGGQGSGIVVGIILGIVLGGIALAMTYVGIFFMGVGVGIVLTMTVLRALNMQPDTAQTIAIIVGLATGALTILLRKYVIIFLTAISGATGIVQGGLVLLPTTQFNPNTLEVVPGNSSVAIVAVIAGFALAILGMFYQWSQAREEGFLESLR
;
A
#
# COMPACT_ATOMS: atom_id res chain seq x y z
N MET A 1 15.42 -27.37 0.26
CA MET A 1 14.83 -26.10 -0.23
C MET A 1 15.71 -25.57 -1.33
N GLU A 2 15.12 -25.20 -2.46
CA GLU A 2 15.84 -24.56 -3.55
C GLU A 2 16.31 -23.16 -3.14
N ILE A 3 17.46 -22.71 -3.64
CA ILE A 3 18.01 -21.37 -3.36
C ILE A 3 17.01 -20.26 -3.67
N GLY A 4 16.18 -20.42 -4.71
CA GLY A 4 15.14 -19.45 -5.08
C GLY A 4 14.08 -19.24 -4.00
N VAL A 5 13.68 -20.30 -3.30
CA VAL A 5 12.68 -20.22 -2.21
C VAL A 5 13.25 -19.47 -1.02
N LEU A 6 14.52 -19.71 -0.70
CA LEU A 6 15.22 -19.06 0.40
C LEU A 6 15.39 -17.55 0.16
N LEU A 7 15.70 -17.15 -1.08
CA LEU A 7 15.73 -15.75 -1.50
C LEU A 7 14.34 -15.10 -1.39
N PHE A 8 13.29 -15.78 -1.86
CA PHE A 8 11.92 -15.27 -1.76
C PHE A 8 11.51 -15.03 -0.29
N VAL A 9 11.77 -15.99 0.60
CA VAL A 9 11.48 -15.84 2.03
C VAL A 9 12.25 -14.66 2.62
N PHE A 10 13.54 -14.56 2.33
CA PHE A 10 14.37 -13.48 2.85
C PHE A 10 13.84 -12.11 2.41
N PHE A 11 13.57 -11.93 1.12
CA PHE A 11 13.04 -10.67 0.61
C PHE A 11 11.63 -10.37 1.14
N SER A 12 10.70 -11.34 1.14
CA SER A 12 9.33 -11.13 1.64
C SER A 12 9.30 -10.77 3.12
N VAL A 13 10.11 -11.42 3.94
CA VAL A 13 10.19 -11.12 5.38
C VAL A 13 10.87 -9.78 5.62
N LEU A 14 11.97 -9.48 4.93
CA LEU A 14 12.71 -8.22 5.12
C LEU A 14 11.91 -7.01 4.64
N PHE A 15 11.33 -7.08 3.44
CA PHE A 15 10.44 -6.03 2.93
C PHE A 15 9.14 -5.95 3.72
N GLY A 16 8.59 -7.09 4.16
CA GLY A 16 7.41 -7.12 5.01
C GLY A 16 7.64 -6.44 6.35
N LEU A 17 8.79 -6.69 7.00
CA LEU A 17 9.22 -6.01 8.23
C LEU A 17 9.40 -4.51 8.02
N ALA A 18 10.11 -4.13 6.95
CA ALA A 18 10.32 -2.73 6.61
C ALA A 18 8.99 -2.01 6.37
N ASN A 19 8.06 -2.61 5.63
CA ASN A 19 6.75 -2.03 5.36
C ASN A 19 5.84 -2.01 6.61
N CYS A 20 5.96 -3.01 7.49
CA CYS A 20 5.15 -3.11 8.70
C CYS A 20 5.56 -2.08 9.77
N PHE A 21 6.86 -1.78 9.90
CA PHE A 21 7.36 -0.86 10.94
C PHE A 21 7.76 0.53 10.43
N PHE A 22 8.25 0.62 9.19
CA PHE A 22 8.71 1.87 8.57
C PHE A 22 7.84 2.27 7.36
N GLY A 23 6.61 1.74 7.26
CA GLY A 23 5.72 1.98 6.12
C GLY A 23 5.42 3.45 5.87
N TYR A 24 5.20 4.24 6.92
CA TYR A 24 4.87 5.68 6.78
C TYR A 24 5.97 6.51 6.07
N PRO A 25 7.24 6.54 6.52
CA PRO A 25 8.29 7.24 5.79
C PRO A 25 8.62 6.56 4.46
N MET A 26 8.62 5.22 4.43
CA MET A 26 9.01 4.46 3.25
C MET A 26 8.02 4.65 2.08
N PHE A 27 6.71 4.76 2.34
CA PHE A 27 5.69 4.99 1.31
C PHE A 27 5.86 6.35 0.64
N SER A 28 6.11 7.41 1.42
CA SER A 28 6.38 8.74 0.89
C SER A 28 7.63 8.76 0.01
N THR A 29 8.71 8.12 0.48
CA THR A 29 9.96 8.00 -0.30
C THR A 29 9.79 7.13 -1.55
N LEU A 30 9.07 6.02 -1.47
CA LEU A 30 8.83 5.13 -2.61
C LEU A 30 8.04 5.85 -3.70
N VAL A 31 6.99 6.59 -3.35
CA VAL A 31 6.18 7.29 -4.36
C VAL A 31 6.98 8.40 -5.03
N ALA A 32 7.81 9.13 -4.28
CA ALA A 32 8.73 10.10 -4.86
C ALA A 32 9.75 9.42 -5.81
N LEU A 33 10.30 8.28 -5.40
CA LEU A 33 11.26 7.50 -6.19
C LEU A 33 10.61 6.96 -7.47
N TRP A 34 9.41 6.39 -7.39
CA TRP A 34 8.68 5.88 -8.56
C TRP A 34 8.26 7.00 -9.50
N GLY A 35 7.84 8.16 -8.98
CA GLY A 35 7.58 9.35 -9.78
C GLY A 35 8.83 9.85 -10.51
N PHE A 36 9.98 9.81 -9.84
CA PHE A 36 11.27 10.15 -10.44
C PHE A 36 11.67 9.16 -11.55
N VAL A 37 11.55 7.84 -11.30
CA VAL A 37 11.87 6.79 -12.27
C VAL A 37 10.98 6.89 -13.51
N LEU A 38 9.68 7.10 -13.35
CA LEU A 38 8.75 7.30 -14.46
C LEU A 38 9.09 8.57 -15.27
N GLY A 39 9.42 9.67 -14.59
CA GLY A 39 9.83 10.89 -15.27
C GLY A 39 11.16 10.77 -16.01
N LEU A 40 12.10 9.99 -15.48
CA LEU A 40 13.37 9.69 -16.14
C LEU A 40 13.17 8.82 -17.38
N ILE A 41 12.34 7.78 -17.30
CA ILE A 41 11.98 6.92 -18.44
C ILE A 41 11.32 7.76 -19.55
N LEU A 42 10.35 8.60 -19.20
CA LEU A 42 9.68 9.48 -20.16
C LEU A 42 10.63 10.51 -20.77
N GLY A 43 11.51 11.13 -19.98
CA GLY A 43 12.46 12.11 -20.49
C GLY A 43 13.51 11.50 -21.42
N VAL A 44 13.96 10.27 -21.15
CA VAL A 44 14.86 9.54 -22.06
C VAL A 44 14.13 9.11 -23.34
N ALA A 45 12.87 8.70 -23.23
CA ALA A 45 12.04 8.33 -24.38
C ALA A 45 11.76 9.52 -25.32
N ILE A 46 11.60 10.72 -24.77
CA ILE A 46 11.32 11.94 -25.55
C ILE A 46 12.62 12.61 -26.05
N GLY A 47 13.70 12.56 -25.27
CA GLY A 47 14.91 13.36 -25.51
C GLY A 47 16.10 12.64 -26.16
N GLY A 48 16.04 11.32 -26.36
CA GLY A 48 17.11 10.53 -27.00
C GLY A 48 18.41 10.41 -26.18
N GLN A 49 19.39 9.62 -26.66
CA GLN A 49 20.67 9.42 -25.95
C GLN A 49 21.52 10.72 -25.94
N GLY A 50 21.94 11.16 -24.76
CA GLY A 50 22.71 12.39 -24.54
C GLY A 50 21.88 13.48 -23.85
N SER A 51 21.13 14.28 -24.61
CA SER A 51 20.27 15.35 -24.09
C SER A 51 19.06 14.85 -23.29
N GLY A 52 18.57 13.64 -23.57
CA GLY A 52 17.42 13.05 -22.86
C GLY A 52 17.69 12.69 -21.40
N ILE A 53 18.95 12.54 -20.99
CA ILE A 53 19.30 12.29 -19.58
C ILE A 53 19.12 13.57 -18.75
N VAL A 54 19.58 14.71 -19.26
CA VAL A 54 19.42 16.01 -18.57
C VAL A 54 17.95 16.42 -18.53
N VAL A 55 17.24 16.27 -19.65
CA VAL A 55 15.80 16.51 -19.74
C VAL A 55 15.01 15.54 -18.85
N GLY A 56 15.42 14.27 -18.75
CA GLY A 56 14.83 13.27 -17.88
C GLY A 56 15.08 13.49 -16.39
N ILE A 57 16.21 14.08 -15.99
CA ILE A 57 16.44 14.46 -14.58
C ILE A 57 15.51 15.63 -14.20
N ILE A 58 15.38 16.64 -15.07
CA ILE A 58 14.48 17.79 -14.81
C ILE A 58 13.02 17.32 -14.78
N LEU A 59 12.59 16.54 -15.76
CA LEU A 59 11.26 15.93 -15.78
C LEU A 59 11.05 14.98 -14.61
N GLY A 60 12.05 14.21 -14.21
CA GLY A 60 12.00 13.32 -13.04
C GLY A 60 11.81 14.07 -11.72
N ILE A 61 12.47 15.21 -11.53
CA ILE A 61 12.28 16.05 -10.33
C ILE A 61 10.88 16.68 -10.35
N VAL A 62 10.45 17.21 -11.49
CA VAL A 62 9.11 17.82 -11.63
C VAL A 62 8.01 16.78 -11.46
N LEU A 63 8.13 15.63 -12.13
CA LEU A 63 7.17 14.52 -12.04
C LEU A 63 7.24 13.81 -10.69
N GLY A 64 8.39 13.77 -10.02
CA GLY A 64 8.52 13.30 -8.64
C GLY A 64 7.80 14.22 -7.66
N GLY A 65 7.92 15.54 -7.84
CA GLY A 65 7.12 16.53 -7.10
C GLY A 65 5.62 16.43 -7.39
N ILE A 66 5.24 16.24 -8.65
CA ILE A 66 3.85 15.98 -9.05
C ILE A 66 3.37 14.64 -8.51
N ALA A 67 4.20 13.61 -8.42
CA ALA A 67 3.82 12.30 -7.87
C ALA A 67 3.50 12.40 -6.38
N LEU A 68 4.24 13.23 -5.62
CA LEU A 68 3.88 13.57 -4.25
C LEU A 68 2.51 14.27 -4.19
N ALA A 69 2.23 15.20 -5.09
CA ALA A 69 0.91 15.82 -5.22
C ALA A 69 -0.18 14.81 -5.65
N MET A 70 0.14 13.88 -6.56
CA MET A 70 -0.75 12.80 -6.99
C MET A 70 -0.95 11.75 -5.91
N THR A 71 -0.08 11.65 -4.90
CA THR A 71 -0.31 10.76 -3.75
C THR A 71 -1.58 11.18 -3.01
N TYR A 72 -1.80 12.49 -2.88
CA TYR A 72 -3.06 13.03 -2.35
C TYR A 72 -4.26 12.65 -3.21
N VAL A 73 -4.09 12.74 -4.53
CA VAL A 73 -5.13 12.39 -5.51
C VAL A 73 -5.42 10.87 -5.48
N GLY A 74 -4.40 10.03 -5.36
CA GLY A 74 -4.52 8.58 -5.26
C GLY A 74 -5.23 8.14 -3.97
N ILE A 75 -4.88 8.74 -2.84
CA ILE A 75 -5.56 8.51 -1.56
C ILE A 75 -7.02 8.96 -1.63
N PHE A 76 -7.29 10.09 -2.28
CA PHE A 76 -8.66 10.55 -2.52
C PHE A 76 -9.45 9.53 -3.35
N PHE A 77 -8.92 9.07 -4.49
CA PHE A 77 -9.60 8.08 -5.34
C PHE A 77 -9.78 6.72 -4.66
N MET A 78 -8.83 6.28 -3.83
CA MET A 78 -9.03 5.09 -2.98
C MET A 78 -10.21 5.29 -2.02
N GLY A 79 -10.27 6.45 -1.35
CA GLY A 79 -11.39 6.79 -0.47
C GLY A 79 -12.73 6.82 -1.20
N VAL A 80 -12.77 7.41 -2.40
CA VAL A 80 -13.95 7.42 -3.27
C VAL A 80 -14.38 6.01 -3.65
N GLY A 81 -13.43 5.17 -4.09
CA GLY A 81 -13.71 3.79 -4.48
C GLY A 81 -14.30 2.97 -3.33
N VAL A 82 -13.69 3.04 -2.14
CA VAL A 82 -14.19 2.35 -0.94
C VAL A 82 -15.59 2.85 -0.55
N GLY A 83 -15.81 4.17 -0.58
CA GLY A 83 -17.11 4.76 -0.27
C GLY A 83 -18.22 4.34 -1.23
N ILE A 84 -17.94 4.30 -2.53
CA ILE A 84 -18.88 3.83 -3.55
C ILE A 84 -19.23 2.36 -3.32
N VAL A 85 -18.22 1.51 -3.13
CA VAL A 85 -18.42 0.07 -2.92
C VAL A 85 -19.28 -0.16 -1.68
N LEU A 86 -18.91 0.40 -0.54
CA LEU A 86 -19.66 0.24 0.72
C LEU A 86 -21.11 0.68 0.57
N THR A 87 -21.32 1.89 0.03
CA THR A 87 -22.66 2.45 -0.19
C THR A 87 -23.50 1.59 -1.13
N MET A 88 -22.92 1.10 -2.22
CA MET A 88 -23.60 0.19 -3.14
C MET A 88 -23.99 -1.13 -2.47
N THR A 89 -23.12 -1.73 -1.65
CA THR A 89 -23.45 -2.95 -0.90
C THR A 89 -24.63 -2.73 0.04
N VAL A 90 -24.63 -1.63 0.80
CA VAL A 90 -25.72 -1.30 1.74
C VAL A 90 -27.03 -1.02 1.01
N LEU A 91 -27.00 -0.20 -0.04
CA LEU A 91 -28.20 0.15 -0.80
C LEU A 91 -28.78 -1.03 -1.58
N ARG A 92 -27.93 -1.95 -2.06
CA ARG A 92 -28.38 -3.22 -2.65
C ARG A 92 -29.01 -4.14 -1.61
N ALA A 93 -28.45 -4.21 -0.40
CA ALA A 93 -29.05 -4.98 0.69
C ALA A 93 -30.43 -4.44 1.10
N LEU A 94 -30.68 -3.13 0.90
CA LEU A 94 -31.97 -2.47 1.12
C LEU A 94 -32.94 -2.57 -0.07
N ASN A 95 -32.61 -3.32 -1.14
CA ASN A 95 -33.40 -3.45 -2.37
C ASN A 95 -33.81 -2.11 -3.01
N MET A 96 -32.97 -1.09 -2.92
CA MET A 96 -33.22 0.18 -3.60
C MET A 96 -33.04 0.07 -5.12
N GLN A 97 -33.78 0.91 -5.85
CA GLN A 97 -33.66 1.01 -7.31
C GLN A 97 -32.22 1.40 -7.73
N PRO A 98 -31.68 0.78 -8.80
CA PRO A 98 -30.28 0.91 -9.17
C PRO A 98 -29.88 2.34 -9.57
N ASP A 99 -30.77 3.09 -10.22
CA ASP A 99 -30.47 4.45 -10.70
C ASP A 99 -30.31 5.45 -9.54
N THR A 100 -31.18 5.36 -8.53
CA THR A 100 -31.10 6.19 -7.33
C THR A 100 -29.91 5.77 -6.45
N ALA A 101 -29.64 4.46 -6.37
CA ALA A 101 -28.54 3.94 -5.58
C ALA A 101 -27.17 4.37 -6.12
N GLN A 102 -27.00 4.42 -7.44
CA GLN A 102 -25.76 4.87 -8.06
C GLN A 102 -25.46 6.34 -7.79
N THR A 103 -26.48 7.21 -7.86
CA THR A 103 -26.32 8.64 -7.60
C THR A 103 -25.90 8.89 -6.15
N ILE A 104 -26.54 8.21 -5.19
CA ILE A 104 -26.19 8.30 -3.76
C ILE A 104 -24.78 7.76 -3.52
N ALA A 105 -24.40 6.64 -4.15
CA ALA A 105 -23.06 6.06 -4.00
C ALA A 105 -21.95 7.01 -4.48
N ILE A 106 -22.16 7.76 -5.56
CA ILE A 106 -21.18 8.74 -6.05
C ILE A 106 -21.02 9.90 -5.07
N ILE A 107 -22.12 10.42 -4.52
CA ILE A 107 -22.10 11.54 -3.56
C ILE A 107 -21.39 11.11 -2.26
N VAL A 108 -21.76 9.94 -1.72
CA VAL A 108 -21.12 9.39 -0.52
C VAL A 108 -19.65 9.01 -0.79
N GLY A 109 -19.34 8.51 -1.99
CA GLY A 109 -17.98 8.29 -2.46
C GLY A 109 -17.13 9.56 -2.44
N LEU A 110 -17.62 10.66 -2.99
CA LEU A 110 -16.90 11.94 -2.96
C LEU A 110 -16.70 12.45 -1.53
N ALA A 111 -17.71 12.33 -0.68
CA ALA A 111 -17.60 12.72 0.73
C ALA A 111 -16.57 11.87 1.51
N THR A 112 -16.57 10.56 1.29
CA THR A 112 -15.60 9.64 1.90
C THR A 112 -14.20 9.85 1.33
N GLY A 113 -14.04 10.15 0.05
CA GLY A 113 -12.78 10.58 -0.55
C GLY A 113 -12.21 11.82 0.12
N ALA A 114 -13.04 12.85 0.33
CA ALA A 114 -12.64 14.07 1.04
C ALA A 114 -12.24 13.78 2.49
N LEU A 115 -13.00 12.94 3.20
CA LEU A 115 -12.69 12.50 4.56
C LEU A 115 -11.37 11.71 4.64
N THR A 116 -11.08 10.92 3.59
CA THR A 116 -9.85 10.11 3.51
C THR A 116 -8.61 11.00 3.40
N ILE A 117 -8.70 12.16 2.74
CA ILE A 117 -7.59 13.14 2.70
C ILE A 117 -7.26 13.65 4.12
N LEU A 118 -8.29 13.91 4.95
CA LEU A 118 -8.11 14.32 6.35
C LEU A 118 -7.46 13.21 7.19
N LEU A 119 -7.83 11.95 6.92
CA LEU A 119 -7.35 10.77 7.63
C LEU A 119 -6.11 10.13 6.98
N ARG A 120 -5.46 10.80 6.01
CA ARG A 120 -4.40 10.20 5.17
C ARG A 120 -3.31 9.48 5.96
N LYS A 121 -2.87 10.07 7.08
CA LYS A 121 -1.80 9.51 7.92
C LYS A 121 -2.22 8.13 8.46
N TYR A 122 -3.44 8.02 8.96
CA TYR A 122 -3.99 6.76 9.49
C TYR A 122 -4.21 5.73 8.39
N VAL A 123 -4.68 6.15 7.21
CA VAL A 123 -4.92 5.25 6.08
C VAL A 123 -3.62 4.63 5.58
N ILE A 124 -2.55 5.42 5.43
CA ILE A 124 -1.23 4.91 5.03
C ILE A 124 -0.69 3.93 6.07
N ILE A 125 -0.76 4.29 7.37
CA ILE A 125 -0.29 3.42 8.44
C ILE A 125 -1.06 2.09 8.42
N PHE A 126 -2.39 2.13 8.27
CA PHE A 126 -3.23 0.95 8.24
C PHE A 126 -2.90 0.03 7.05
N LEU A 127 -2.81 0.59 5.85
CA LEU A 127 -2.54 -0.17 4.63
C LEU A 127 -1.13 -0.78 4.63
N THR A 128 -0.13 -0.03 5.07
CA THR A 128 1.26 -0.51 5.12
C THR A 128 1.46 -1.56 6.21
N ALA A 129 0.83 -1.40 7.37
CA ALA A 129 0.87 -2.41 8.44
C ALA A 129 0.24 -3.74 8.00
N ILE A 130 -0.93 -3.71 7.35
CA ILE A 130 -1.57 -4.93 6.83
C ILE A 130 -0.74 -5.56 5.73
N SER A 131 -0.30 -4.77 4.74
CA SER A 131 0.51 -5.28 3.63
C SER A 131 1.86 -5.83 4.08
N GLY A 132 2.49 -5.22 5.08
CA GLY A 132 3.74 -5.72 5.66
C GLY A 132 3.52 -7.01 6.44
N ALA A 133 2.47 -7.08 7.25
CA ALA A 133 2.13 -8.28 8.01
C ALA A 133 1.81 -9.48 7.11
N THR A 134 1.08 -9.27 6.01
CA THR A 134 0.81 -10.36 5.04
C THR A 134 2.09 -10.83 4.36
N GLY A 135 3.01 -9.94 4.00
CA GLY A 135 4.32 -10.31 3.44
C GLY A 135 5.17 -11.16 4.39
N ILE A 136 5.22 -10.79 5.68
CA ILE A 136 5.91 -11.56 6.72
C ILE A 136 5.27 -12.94 6.89
N VAL A 137 3.94 -12.99 6.97
CA VAL A 137 3.20 -14.25 7.17
C VAL A 137 3.37 -15.18 5.97
N GLN A 138 3.28 -14.68 4.74
CA GLN A 138 3.51 -15.47 3.53
C GLN A 138 4.95 -15.99 3.48
N GLY A 139 5.94 -15.15 3.76
CA GLY A 139 7.34 -15.57 3.83
C GLY A 139 7.59 -16.62 4.92
N GLY A 140 6.97 -16.46 6.10
CA GLY A 140 7.08 -17.42 7.19
C GLY A 140 6.38 -18.75 6.92
N LEU A 141 5.22 -18.72 6.23
CA LEU A 141 4.48 -19.92 5.86
C LEU A 141 5.29 -20.84 4.95
N VAL A 142 6.07 -20.30 4.02
CA VAL A 142 6.93 -21.07 3.09
C VAL A 142 7.99 -21.91 3.83
N LEU A 143 8.38 -21.52 5.05
CA LEU A 143 9.32 -22.29 5.86
C LEU A 143 8.70 -23.53 6.51
N LEU A 144 7.36 -23.61 6.55
CA LEU A 144 6.68 -24.76 7.12
C LEU A 144 6.58 -25.89 6.08
N PRO A 145 6.97 -27.12 6.44
CA PRO A 145 6.99 -28.27 5.51
C PRO A 145 5.59 -28.70 5.05
N THR A 146 4.54 -28.18 5.70
CA THR A 146 3.13 -28.48 5.41
C THR A 146 2.51 -27.49 4.42
N THR A 147 3.28 -26.59 3.81
CA THR A 147 2.76 -25.57 2.89
C THR A 147 3.16 -25.85 1.45
N GLN A 148 2.29 -25.48 0.51
CA GLN A 148 2.57 -25.57 -0.92
C GLN A 148 2.89 -24.18 -1.45
N PHE A 149 4.09 -24.01 -1.99
CA PHE A 149 4.50 -22.80 -2.68
C PHE A 149 4.37 -23.00 -4.18
N ASN A 150 3.59 -22.16 -4.85
CA ASN A 150 3.51 -22.17 -6.30
C ASN A 150 4.40 -21.05 -6.88
N PRO A 151 5.55 -21.39 -7.49
CA PRO A 151 6.50 -20.39 -7.99
C PRO A 151 5.96 -19.55 -9.15
N ASN A 152 4.94 -20.03 -9.87
CA ASN A 152 4.37 -19.32 -11.01
C ASN A 152 3.38 -18.23 -10.60
N THR A 153 2.68 -18.41 -9.47
CA THR A 153 1.71 -17.44 -8.95
C THR A 153 2.21 -16.70 -7.72
N LEU A 154 3.38 -17.07 -7.19
CA LEU A 154 3.94 -16.57 -5.93
C LEU A 154 2.97 -16.74 -4.74
N GLU A 155 2.04 -17.68 -4.85
CA GLU A 155 1.01 -17.93 -3.85
C GLU A 155 1.46 -19.03 -2.89
N VAL A 156 1.21 -18.79 -1.60
CA VAL A 156 1.53 -19.72 -0.52
C VAL A 156 0.22 -20.27 0.03
N VAL A 157 -0.04 -21.55 -0.24
CA VAL A 157 -1.26 -22.21 0.22
C VAL A 157 -0.96 -23.03 1.47
N PRO A 158 -1.62 -22.75 2.61
CA PRO A 158 -1.46 -23.56 3.81
C PRO A 158 -2.06 -24.95 3.59
N GLY A 159 -1.29 -26.01 3.85
CA GLY A 159 -1.77 -27.39 3.64
C GLY A 159 -2.80 -27.85 4.67
N ASN A 160 -2.99 -27.12 5.78
CA ASN A 160 -3.95 -27.43 6.82
C ASN A 160 -4.67 -26.15 7.31
N SER A 161 -5.95 -26.30 7.68
CA SER A 161 -6.79 -25.21 8.22
C SER A 161 -6.25 -24.62 9.52
N SER A 162 -5.63 -25.43 10.39
CA SER A 162 -5.00 -24.94 11.62
C SER A 162 -3.84 -23.97 11.35
N VAL A 163 -3.03 -24.25 10.33
CA VAL A 163 -1.90 -23.39 9.94
C VAL A 163 -2.43 -22.07 9.36
N ALA A 164 -3.51 -22.12 8.59
CA ALA A 164 -4.19 -20.93 8.08
C ALA A 164 -4.71 -20.03 9.22
N ILE A 165 -5.36 -20.62 10.23
CA ILE A 165 -5.87 -19.86 11.38
C ILE A 165 -4.73 -19.20 12.16
N VAL A 166 -3.66 -19.94 12.43
CA VAL A 166 -2.48 -19.39 13.13
C VAL A 166 -1.84 -18.26 12.33
N ALA A 167 -1.72 -18.42 11.00
CA ALA A 167 -1.19 -17.40 10.11
C ALA A 167 -2.03 -16.12 10.11
N VAL A 168 -3.36 -16.25 10.09
CA VAL A 168 -4.28 -15.11 10.19
C VAL A 168 -4.13 -14.41 11.54
N ILE A 169 -4.12 -15.15 12.65
CA ILE A 169 -3.95 -14.58 13.99
C ILE A 169 -2.59 -13.87 14.11
N ALA A 170 -1.52 -14.50 13.65
CA ALA A 170 -0.18 -13.92 13.64
C ALA A 170 -0.12 -12.65 12.76
N GLY A 171 -0.76 -12.66 11.59
CA GLY A 171 -0.87 -11.51 10.70
C GLY A 171 -1.59 -10.34 11.36
N PHE A 172 -2.73 -10.60 12.03
CA PHE A 172 -3.44 -9.56 12.78
C PHE A 172 -2.60 -9.01 13.94
N ALA A 173 -1.94 -9.89 14.72
CA ALA A 173 -1.09 -9.46 15.83
C ALA A 173 0.08 -8.58 15.33
N LEU A 174 0.73 -8.98 14.24
CA LEU A 174 1.81 -8.22 13.60
C LEU A 174 1.31 -6.88 13.05
N ALA A 175 0.15 -6.85 12.39
CA ALA A 175 -0.43 -5.62 11.86
C ALA A 175 -0.77 -4.62 12.99
N ILE A 176 -1.29 -5.09 14.12
CA ILE A 176 -1.58 -4.25 15.29
C ILE A 176 -0.28 -3.70 15.88
N LEU A 177 0.74 -4.54 16.05
CA LEU A 177 2.05 -4.12 16.55
C LEU A 177 2.72 -3.10 15.63
N GLY A 178 2.71 -3.33 14.32
CA GLY A 178 3.23 -2.41 13.32
C GLY A 178 2.49 -1.08 13.34
N MET A 179 1.16 -1.10 13.42
CA MET A 179 0.33 0.09 13.52
C MET A 179 0.64 0.92 14.78
N PHE A 180 0.81 0.27 15.93
CA PHE A 180 1.14 0.96 17.18
C PHE A 180 2.52 1.63 17.10
N TYR A 181 3.51 0.93 16.55
CA TYR A 181 4.85 1.46 16.36
C TYR A 181 4.87 2.64 15.39
N GLN A 182 4.25 2.50 14.21
CA GLN A 182 4.17 3.58 13.23
C GLN A 182 3.41 4.79 13.78
N TRP A 183 2.37 4.58 14.59
CA TRP A 183 1.65 5.68 15.23
C TRP A 183 2.54 6.44 16.23
N SER A 184 3.38 5.75 17.02
CA SER A 184 4.33 6.43 17.90
C SER A 184 5.32 7.32 17.14
N GLN A 185 5.90 6.84 16.04
CA GLN A 185 6.80 7.63 15.20
C GLN A 185 6.10 8.83 14.55
N ALA A 186 4.91 8.62 13.98
CA ALA A 186 4.15 9.69 13.32
C ALA A 186 3.74 10.81 14.29
N ARG A 187 3.60 10.50 15.58
CA ARG A 187 3.32 11.48 16.63
C ARG A 187 4.54 12.36 16.93
N GLU A 188 5.74 11.80 16.92
CA GLU A 188 6.99 12.54 17.17
C GLU A 188 7.29 13.55 16.06
N GLU A 189 7.08 13.17 14.79
CA GLU A 189 7.27 14.08 13.65
C GLU A 189 6.30 15.28 13.70
N GLY A 190 5.04 15.04 14.05
CA GLY A 190 4.04 16.12 14.18
C GLY A 190 4.35 17.09 15.32
N PHE A 191 4.98 16.61 16.40
CA PHE A 191 5.42 17.47 17.50
C PHE A 191 6.61 18.36 17.07
N LEU A 192 7.57 17.81 16.32
CA LEU A 192 8.73 18.56 15.82
C LEU A 192 8.35 19.63 14.77
N GLU A 193 7.34 19.37 13.93
CA GLU A 193 6.80 20.39 13.01
C GLU A 193 6.16 21.58 13.75
N SER A 194 5.54 21.35 14.92
CA SER A 194 4.93 22.42 15.71
C SER A 194 5.92 23.34 16.43
N LEU A 195 7.20 22.93 16.48
CA LEU A 195 8.29 23.68 17.10
C LEU A 195 9.11 24.51 16.08
N ARG A 196 8.83 24.38 14.78
CA ARG A 196 9.45 25.17 13.69
C ARG A 196 8.53 26.29 13.25
#